data_AF-A0A818H1J3-F1
#
_entry.id   AF-A0A818H1J3-F1
#
_cell.length_a   1.000
_cell.length_b   1.000
_cell.length_c   1.000
_cell.angle_alpha   90.00
_cell.angle_beta   90.00
_cell.angle_gamma   90.00
#
_symmetry.space_group_name_H-M   'P 1'
#
loop_
_entity.id
_entity.type
_entity.pdbx_description
1 polymer ?
#
loop_
_entity_poly.entity_id
_entity_poly.type
_entity_poly.pdbx_seq_one_letter_code
_entity_poly.pdbx_strand_id
1 'polypeptide(L)'
;MSTNSSRIRFNGPVNTTIRSNLALRLSYDEAHSWSVSRILYSGLSAYSDIAIVGNGTRVALVFENGEETFADRIFVAIVPASWIENG
;
A
#
# COMPACT_ATOMS: atom_id res chain seq x y z
N MET A 1 -18.93 21.11 -4.77
CA MET A 1 -18.72 20.45 -3.46
C MET A 1 -18.06 19.10 -3.75
N SER A 2 -16.80 18.89 -3.39
CA SER A 2 -16.25 17.52 -3.46
C SER A 2 -16.90 16.72 -2.34
N THR A 3 -17.72 15.74 -2.69
CA THR A 3 -18.17 14.73 -1.73
C THR A 3 -16.91 14.08 -1.18
N ASN A 4 -16.64 14.29 0.10
CA ASN A 4 -15.48 13.70 0.76
C ASN A 4 -15.82 12.22 1.00
N SER A 5 -15.67 11.39 -0.04
CA SER A 5 -15.87 9.96 0.09
C SER A 5 -14.82 9.43 1.07
N SER A 6 -15.26 8.64 2.04
CA SER A 6 -14.36 7.95 2.96
C SER A 6 -13.36 7.09 2.18
N ARG A 7 -12.11 7.02 2.68
CA ARG A 7 -11.00 6.30 2.04
C ARG A 7 -10.19 5.58 3.10
N ILE A 8 -10.29 4.25 3.14
CA ILE A 8 -9.40 3.41 3.94
C ILE A 8 -8.32 2.85 3.02
N ARG A 9 -7.06 3.05 3.40
CA ARG A 9 -5.90 2.48 2.71
C ARG A 9 -5.28 1.42 3.59
N PHE A 10 -4.95 0.30 2.98
CA PHE A 10 -4.26 -0.81 3.64
C PHE A 10 -3.07 -1.23 2.79
N ASN A 11 -1.92 -1.47 3.42
CA ASN A 11 -0.78 -2.11 2.78
C ASN A 11 -0.40 -3.40 3.50
N GLY A 12 0.00 -4.40 2.72
CA GLY A 12 0.49 -5.67 3.24
C GLY A 12 0.72 -6.72 2.15
N PRO A 13 1.43 -7.81 2.47
CA PRO A 13 1.66 -8.92 1.54
C PRO A 13 0.35 -9.62 1.18
N VAL A 14 0.11 -9.91 -0.10
CA VAL A 14 -1.13 -10.57 -0.55
C VAL A 14 -0.96 -12.05 -0.89
N ASN A 15 0.27 -12.56 -0.92
CA ASN A 15 0.51 -13.98 -1.08
C ASN A 15 0.05 -14.74 0.18
N THR A 16 -0.69 -15.84 0.00
CA THR A 16 -1.33 -16.61 1.08
C THR A 16 -0.40 -17.61 1.77
N THR A 17 0.77 -17.88 1.20
CA THR A 17 1.72 -18.90 1.70
C THR A 17 2.99 -18.27 2.25
N ILE A 18 3.48 -17.19 1.62
CA ILE A 18 4.72 -16.52 2.01
C ILE A 18 4.53 -15.00 2.06
N ARG A 19 5.37 -14.32 2.84
CA ARG A 19 5.40 -12.85 2.91
C ARG A 19 6.03 -12.24 1.66
N SER A 20 5.22 -12.08 0.61
CA SER A 20 5.60 -11.50 -0.68
C SER A 20 4.43 -10.78 -1.35
N ASN A 21 4.73 -10.05 -2.42
CA ASN A 21 3.76 -9.27 -3.18
C ASN A 21 3.07 -8.22 -2.31
N LEU A 22 3.81 -7.22 -1.83
CA LEU A 22 3.23 -6.10 -1.09
C LEU A 22 2.25 -5.34 -1.98
N ALA A 23 1.00 -5.28 -1.57
CA ALA A 23 -0.02 -4.50 -2.26
C ALA A 23 -0.44 -3.27 -1.44
N LEU A 24 -0.82 -2.21 -2.15
CA LEU A 24 -1.60 -1.12 -1.61
C LEU A 24 -3.05 -1.30 -2.09
N ARG A 25 -3.99 -1.32 -1.14
CA ARG A 25 -5.42 -1.50 -1.38
C ARG A 25 -6.20 -0.28 -0.90
N LEU A 26 -7.29 0.02 -1.59
CA LEU A 26 -8.17 1.14 -1.29
C LEU A 26 -9.62 0.65 -1.18
N SER A 27 -10.28 1.09 -0.11
CA SER A 27 -11.71 0.92 0.11
C SER A 27 -12.38 2.28 0.16
N TYR A 28 -13.57 2.35 -0.46
CA TYR A 28 -14.47 3.50 -0.42
C TYR A 28 -15.74 3.21 0.40
N ASP A 29 -15.82 2.03 1.01
CA ASP A 29 -16.99 1.48 1.69
C ASP A 29 -16.60 0.94 3.07
N GLU A 30 -15.82 1.71 3.84
CA GLU A 30 -15.44 1.37 5.22
C GLU A 30 -14.83 -0.03 5.39
N ALA A 31 -13.99 -0.42 4.42
CA ALA A 31 -13.31 -1.72 4.34
C ALA A 31 -14.23 -2.94 4.17
N HIS A 32 -15.48 -2.75 3.73
CA HIS A 32 -16.34 -3.86 3.30
C HIS A 32 -15.80 -4.53 2.03
N SER A 33 -15.26 -3.75 1.09
CA SER A 33 -14.60 -4.25 -0.12
C SER A 33 -13.33 -3.46 -0.44
N TRP A 34 -12.46 -4.09 -1.23
CA TRP A 34 -11.19 -3.50 -1.70
C TRP A 34 -11.23 -3.37 -3.21
N SER A 35 -12.01 -2.40 -3.72
CA SER A 35 -12.28 -2.25 -5.14
C SER A 35 -11.04 -1.89 -5.97
N VAL A 36 -9.99 -1.34 -5.34
CA VAL A 36 -8.70 -1.11 -5.97
C VAL A 36 -7.59 -1.82 -5.21
N SER A 37 -6.73 -2.52 -5.93
CA SER A 37 -5.54 -3.21 -5.41
C SER A 37 -4.40 -3.10 -6.42
N ARG A 38 -3.23 -2.62 -5.98
CA ARG A 38 -2.04 -2.50 -6.82
C ARG A 38 -0.83 -3.08 -6.11
N ILE A 39 -0.06 -3.90 -6.83
CA ILE A 39 1.23 -4.40 -6.33
C ILE A 39 2.23 -3.24 -6.30
N LEU A 40 2.72 -2.92 -5.11
CA LEU A 40 3.79 -1.95 -4.89
C LEU A 40 5.16 -2.59 -5.09
N TYR A 41 5.30 -3.84 -4.63
CA TYR A 41 6.54 -4.59 -4.70
C TYR A 41 6.26 -6.09 -4.82
N SER A 42 6.79 -6.74 -5.85
CA SER A 42 6.54 -8.16 -6.16
C SER A 42 7.44 -9.16 -5.42
N GLY A 43 8.44 -8.67 -4.69
CA GLY A 43 9.41 -9.53 -3.98
C GLY A 43 8.97 -9.91 -2.57
N LEU A 44 9.93 -10.42 -1.79
CA LEU A 44 9.76 -10.66 -0.36
C LEU A 44 9.49 -9.33 0.35
N SER A 45 8.42 -9.29 1.13
CA SER A 45 8.00 -8.09 1.83
C SER A 45 7.18 -8.45 3.04
N ALA A 46 7.41 -7.79 4.17
CA ALA A 46 6.78 -8.14 5.43
C ALA A 46 6.13 -6.94 6.11
N TYR A 47 6.63 -6.51 7.28
CA TYR A 47 6.01 -5.43 8.03
C TYR A 47 6.06 -4.16 7.19
N SER A 48 4.99 -3.38 7.30
CA SER A 48 4.84 -2.16 6.53
C SER A 48 3.97 -1.16 7.27
N ASP A 49 4.21 0.12 7.00
CA ASP A 49 3.41 1.23 7.50
C ASP A 49 3.17 2.25 6.37
N ILE A 50 2.14 3.07 6.54
CA ILE A 50 1.63 3.96 5.50
C ILE A 50 1.24 5.32 6.07
N ALA A 51 1.60 6.38 5.36
CA ALA A 51 1.25 7.74 5.71
C ALA A 51 0.78 8.54 4.49
N ILE A 52 -0.19 9.41 4.71
CA ILE A 52 -0.56 10.46 3.75
C ILE A 52 0.36 11.65 3.94
N VAL A 53 1.01 12.10 2.86
CA VAL A 53 2.00 13.18 2.90
C VAL A 53 1.77 14.19 1.78
N GLY A 54 2.50 15.31 1.81
CA GLY A 54 2.42 16.35 0.77
C GLY A 54 1.01 16.94 0.66
N ASN A 55 0.38 17.26 1.80
CA ASN A 55 -0.99 17.77 1.88
C ASN A 55 -2.03 16.90 1.16
N GLY A 56 -1.90 15.57 1.24
CA GLY A 56 -2.85 14.64 0.66
C GLY A 56 -2.56 14.25 -0.78
N THR A 57 -1.55 14.84 -1.42
CA THR A 57 -1.23 14.55 -2.84
C THR A 57 -0.39 13.29 -3.03
N ARG A 58 0.19 12.74 -1.94
CA ARG A 58 1.11 11.61 -1.99
C ARG A 58 0.84 10.62 -0.85
N VAL A 59 1.24 9.38 -1.10
CA VAL A 59 1.24 8.29 -0.14
C VAL A 59 2.69 7.83 0.05
N ALA A 60 3.16 7.86 1.30
CA ALA A 60 4.44 7.28 1.69
C ALA A 60 4.20 5.89 2.29
N LEU A 61 4.98 4.91 1.86
CA LEU A 61 4.96 3.56 2.41
C LEU A 61 6.37 3.19 2.84
N VAL A 62 6.51 2.72 4.08
CA VAL A 62 7.75 2.11 4.57
C VAL A 62 7.49 0.62 4.74
N PHE A 63 8.42 -0.23 4.32
CA PHE A 63 8.25 -1.67 4.42
C PHE A 63 9.57 -2.42 4.46
N GLU A 64 9.57 -3.56 5.14
CA GLU A 64 10.65 -4.54 5.09
C GLU A 64 10.65 -5.26 3.73
N ASN A 65 11.80 -5.41 3.08
CA ASN A 65 11.98 -6.26 1.90
C ASN A 65 13.39 -6.86 1.81
N GLY A 66 13.63 -7.70 0.79
CA GLY A 66 14.95 -8.27 0.53
C GLY A 66 14.96 -9.32 -0.58
N GLU A 67 16.11 -9.98 -0.73
CA GLU A 67 16.36 -11.04 -1.71
C GLU A 67 16.49 -12.41 -1.03
N GLU A 68 17.18 -12.48 0.11
CA GLU A 68 17.32 -13.70 0.90
C GLU A 68 16.20 -13.81 1.93
N THR A 69 15.92 -12.70 2.63
CA THR A 69 14.83 -12.62 3.61
C THR A 69 14.02 -11.34 3.43
N PHE A 70 12.83 -11.27 4.03
CA PHE A 70 12.09 -10.01 4.04
C PHE A 70 12.74 -8.94 4.93
N ALA A 71 13.70 -9.29 5.78
CA ALA A 71 14.31 -8.38 6.77
C ALA A 71 15.69 -7.85 6.33
N ASP A 72 16.08 -8.05 5.06
CA ASP A 72 17.39 -7.62 4.57
C ASP A 72 17.52 -6.09 4.58
N ARG A 73 16.42 -5.37 4.36
CA ARG A 73 16.39 -3.90 4.34
C ARG A 73 14.99 -3.34 4.62
N ILE A 74 14.96 -2.06 4.98
CA ILE A 74 13.74 -1.24 5.04
C ILE A 74 13.76 -0.28 3.85
N PHE A 75 12.67 -0.26 3.08
CA PHE A 75 12.51 0.56 1.88
C PHE A 75 11.41 1.60 2.08
N VAL A 76 11.57 2.77 1.45
CA VAL A 76 10.54 3.81 1.41
C VAL A 76 10.12 4.05 -0.03
N ALA A 77 8.83 3.90 -0.32
CA ALA A 77 8.22 4.27 -1.58
C ALA A 77 7.31 5.49 -1.37
N ILE A 78 7.38 6.46 -2.28
CA ILE A 78 6.48 7.61 -2.29
C ILE A 78 5.80 7.68 -3.66
N VAL A 79 4.48 7.54 -3.67
CA VAL A 79 3.67 7.54 -4.90
C VAL A 79 2.64 8.67 -4.87
N PRO A 80 2.21 9.19 -6.04
CA PRO A 80 1.05 10.07 -6.11
C PRO A 80 -0.19 9.40 -5.53
N ALA A 81 -1.03 10.11 -4.77
CA ALA A 81 -2.30 9.57 -4.28
C ALA A 81 -3.22 9.14 -5.45
N SER A 82 -3.17 9.87 -6.56
CA SER A 82 -3.89 9.52 -7.79
C SER A 82 -3.48 8.18 -8.39
N TRP A 83 -2.27 7.68 -8.11
CA TRP A 83 -1.81 6.38 -8.60
C TRP A 83 -2.64 5.23 -8.04
N ILE A 84 -3.10 5.32 -6.78
CA ILE A 84 -3.99 4.31 -6.18
C ILE A 84 -5.47 4.64 -6.35
N GLU A 85 -5.83 5.91 -6.56
CA GLU A 85 -7.24 6.33 -6.63
C GLU A 85 -7.88 6.13 -8.01
N ASN A 86 -7.08 6.12 -9.09
CA ASN A 86 -7.56 5.95 -10.47
C ASN A 86 -7.47 4.49 -10.96
N GLY A 87 -7.91 3.55 -10.13
CA GLY A 87 -8.02 2.12 -10.48
C GLY A 87 -9.34 1.79 -11.13
#